data_AF-A0A349MY38-F1
#
_entry.id   AF-A0A349MY38-F1
#
_cell.length_a   1.000
_cell.length_b   1.000
_cell.length_c   1.000
_cell.angle_alpha   90.00
_cell.angle_beta   90.00
_cell.angle_gamma   90.00
#
_symmetry.space_group_name_H-M   'P 1'
#
loop_
_entity.id
_entity.type
_entity.pdbx_description
1 polymer ?
#
loop_
_entity_poly.entity_id
_entity_poly.type
_entity_poly.pdbx_seq_one_letter_code
_entity_poly.pdbx_strand_id
1 'polypeptide(L)'
;MELKSIDEVIAEELKDPEKRRLYEEAQRQDGAAIEIYDRRNDLGLSRRQLAKKSGVSKKVITKIEQGDMDFSDESMQIMKQVLRSLGKENDSSLAYQK
;
A
#
# COMPACT_ATOMS: atom_id res chain seq x y z
N MET A 1 -35.41 10.74 -5.71
CA MET A 1 -34.51 9.81 -5.01
C MET A 1 -33.21 10.57 -4.85
N GLU A 2 -32.85 10.99 -3.64
CA GLU A 2 -31.53 11.58 -3.43
C GLU A 2 -30.48 10.48 -3.58
N LEU A 3 -29.46 10.76 -4.38
CA LEU A 3 -28.31 9.88 -4.53
C LEU A 3 -27.33 10.20 -3.41
N LYS A 4 -26.93 9.17 -2.66
CA LYS A 4 -25.90 9.30 -1.63
C LYS A 4 -24.54 9.58 -2.27
N SER A 5 -23.72 10.35 -1.59
CA SER A 5 -22.31 10.49 -1.95
C SER A 5 -21.54 9.18 -1.73
N ILE A 6 -20.40 9.01 -2.38
CA ILE A 6 -19.54 7.83 -2.17
C ILE A 6 -19.13 7.72 -0.70
N ASP A 7 -18.81 8.85 -0.06
CA ASP A 7 -18.40 8.89 1.35
C ASP A 7 -19.53 8.44 2.28
N GLU A 8 -20.77 8.82 1.98
CA GLU A 8 -21.95 8.38 2.73
C GLU A 8 -22.19 6.87 2.59
N VAL A 9 -22.04 6.34 1.38
CA VAL A 9 -22.17 4.89 1.11
C VAL A 9 -21.08 4.13 1.88
N ILE A 10 -19.83 4.57 1.81
CA ILE A 10 -18.72 3.96 2.55
C ILE A 10 -18.99 4.01 4.06
N ALA A 11 -19.37 5.16 4.61
CA ALA A 11 -19.64 5.31 6.03
C ALA A 11 -20.76 4.38 6.53
N GLU A 12 -21.76 4.11 5.69
CA GLU A 12 -22.85 3.21 6.01
C GLU A 12 -22.42 1.73 5.97
N GLU A 13 -21.63 1.34 4.97
CA GLU A 13 -21.06 0.01 4.83
C GLU A 13 -20.07 -0.33 5.96
N LEU A 14 -19.28 0.65 6.42
CA LEU A 14 -18.31 0.50 7.52
C LEU A 14 -18.96 0.33 8.91
N LYS A 15 -20.29 0.35 9.01
CA LYS A 15 -21.01 -0.06 10.22
C LYS A 15 -20.94 -1.57 10.45
N ASP A 16 -20.76 -2.35 9.39
CA ASP A 16 -20.51 -3.79 9.48
C ASP A 16 -19.05 -4.03 9.92
N PRO A 17 -18.82 -4.73 11.05
CA PRO A 17 -17.47 -5.00 11.54
C PRO A 17 -16.59 -5.80 10.57
N GLU A 18 -17.16 -6.71 9.79
CA GLU A 18 -16.40 -7.49 8.80
C GLU A 18 -15.94 -6.58 7.65
N LYS A 19 -16.86 -5.77 7.13
CA LYS A 19 -16.54 -4.80 6.06
C LYS A 19 -15.54 -3.76 6.54
N ARG A 20 -15.67 -3.29 7.78
CA ARG A 20 -14.70 -2.40 8.41
C ARG A 20 -13.31 -3.03 8.45
N ARG A 21 -13.20 -4.27 8.93
CA ARG A 21 -11.91 -4.99 8.99
C ARG A 21 -11.26 -5.11 7.61
N LEU A 22 -12.04 -5.49 6.60
CA LEU A 22 -11.57 -5.61 5.22
C LEU A 22 -11.16 -4.26 4.63
N TYR A 23 -11.91 -3.20 4.89
CA TYR A 23 -11.59 -1.85 4.45
C TYR A 23 -10.29 -1.34 5.08
N GLU A 24 -10.11 -1.50 6.39
CA GLU A 24 -8.88 -1.13 7.09
C GLU A 24 -7.68 -1.92 6.57
N GLU A 25 -7.87 -3.21 6.26
CA GLU A 25 -6.84 -4.05 5.64
C GLU A 25 -6.46 -3.59 4.24
N ALA A 26 -7.45 -3.25 3.41
CA ALA A 26 -7.26 -2.64 2.10
C ALA A 26 -6.48 -1.32 2.21
N GLN A 27 -6.90 -0.41 3.10
CA GLN A 27 -6.24 0.87 3.30
C GLN A 27 -4.78 0.74 3.73
N ARG A 28 -4.43 -0.26 4.56
CA ARG A 28 -3.04 -0.49 4.96
C ARG A 28 -2.15 -0.88 3.77
N GLN A 29 -2.63 -1.75 2.89
CA GLN A 29 -1.85 -2.15 1.71
C GLN A 29 -1.76 -1.02 0.67
N ASP A 30 -2.88 -0.34 0.41
CA ASP A 30 -2.91 0.79 -0.53
C ASP A 30 -2.00 1.93 -0.06
N GLY A 31 -2.00 2.23 1.24
CA GLY A 31 -1.10 3.23 1.83
C GLY A 31 0.37 2.89 1.60
N ALA A 32 0.76 1.63 1.78
CA ALA A 32 2.13 1.19 1.53
C ALA A 32 2.51 1.25 0.04
N ALA A 33 1.59 0.89 -0.85
CA ALA A 33 1.78 0.98 -2.30
C ALA A 33 2.01 2.43 -2.76
N ILE A 34 1.18 3.36 -2.28
CA ILE A 34 1.29 4.80 -2.55
C ILE A 34 2.63 5.33 -2.01
N GLU A 35 2.97 4.99 -0.76
CA GLU A 35 4.23 5.43 -0.15
C GLU A 35 5.46 4.97 -0.95
N ILE A 36 5.46 3.71 -1.43
CA ILE A 36 6.52 3.18 -2.29
C ILE A 36 6.60 3.95 -3.60
N TYR A 37 5.47 4.21 -4.25
CA TYR A 37 5.41 4.94 -5.51
C TYR A 37 5.96 6.36 -5.39
N ASP A 38 5.45 7.12 -4.41
CA ASP A 38 5.82 8.51 -4.18
C ASP A 38 7.30 8.62 -3.85
N ARG A 39 7.78 7.80 -2.91
CA ARG A 39 9.18 7.84 -2.49
C ARG A 39 10.13 7.44 -3.59
N ARG A 40 9.75 6.47 -4.43
CA ARG A 40 10.54 6.11 -5.62
C ARG A 40 10.67 7.32 -6.55
N ASN A 41 9.58 8.04 -6.79
CA ASN A 41 9.59 9.23 -7.65
C ASN A 41 10.40 10.38 -7.02
N ASP A 42 10.26 10.64 -5.73
CA ASP A 42 11.03 11.66 -4.99
C ASP A 42 12.54 11.44 -5.10
N LEU A 43 12.95 10.16 -5.08
CA LEU A 43 14.36 9.77 -5.25
C LEU A 43 14.80 9.69 -6.71
N GLY A 44 13.93 10.01 -7.68
CA GLY A 44 14.23 9.96 -9.11
C GLY A 44 14.54 8.55 -9.63
N LEU A 45 14.07 7.51 -8.94
CA LEU A 45 14.37 6.12 -9.29
C LEU A 45 13.37 5.58 -10.30
N SER A 46 13.87 4.89 -11.33
CA SER A 46 13.01 4.01 -12.14
C SER A 46 12.63 2.75 -11.34
N ARG A 47 11.53 2.09 -11.71
CA ARG A 47 11.14 0.77 -11.16
C ARG A 47 12.24 -0.27 -11.26
N ARG A 48 13.08 -0.21 -12.32
CA ARG A 48 14.22 -1.12 -12.50
C ARG A 48 15.34 -0.82 -11.49
N GLN A 49 15.60 0.44 -11.18
CA GLN A 49 16.58 0.82 -10.15
C GLN A 49 16.09 0.44 -8.76
N LEU A 50 14.80 0.66 -8.46
CA LEU A 50 14.21 0.20 -7.20
C LEU A 50 14.26 -1.32 -7.06
N ALA A 51 13.95 -2.07 -8.13
CA ALA A 51 14.07 -3.52 -8.15
C ALA A 51 15.50 -3.98 -7.80
N LYS A 52 16.52 -3.36 -8.44
CA LYS A 52 17.93 -3.66 -8.14
C LYS A 52 18.30 -3.30 -6.69
N LYS A 53 17.78 -2.20 -6.17
CA LYS A 53 18.08 -1.71 -4.81
C LYS A 53 17.42 -2.56 -3.72
N SER A 54 16.18 -2.98 -3.94
CA SER A 54 15.39 -3.77 -3.00
C SER A 54 15.67 -5.27 -3.08
N GLY A 55 16.20 -5.76 -4.21
CA GLY A 55 16.30 -7.21 -4.48
C GLY A 55 14.98 -7.84 -4.94
N VAL A 56 13.93 -7.03 -5.10
CA VAL A 56 12.61 -7.47 -5.57
C VAL A 56 12.52 -7.33 -7.09
N SER A 57 11.80 -8.23 -7.76
CA SER A 57 11.69 -8.16 -9.22
C SER A 57 10.95 -6.90 -9.69
N LYS A 58 11.31 -6.36 -10.87
CA LYS A 58 10.59 -5.22 -11.48
C LYS A 58 9.08 -5.51 -11.62
N LYS A 59 8.71 -6.74 -11.95
CA LYS A 59 7.29 -7.14 -12.10
C LYS A 59 6.54 -7.00 -10.78
N VAL A 60 7.14 -7.40 -9.67
CA VAL A 60 6.56 -7.28 -8.33
C VAL A 60 6.48 -5.81 -7.92
N ILE A 61 7.51 -4.99 -8.16
CA ILE A 61 7.45 -3.54 -7.92
C ILE A 61 6.28 -2.89 -8.69
N THR A 62 6.07 -3.27 -9.96
CA THR A 62 4.94 -2.77 -10.74
C THR A 62 3.60 -3.16 -10.11
N LYS A 63 3.43 -4.42 -9.69
CA LYS A 63 2.19 -4.90 -9.03
C LYS A 63 1.91 -4.13 -7.74
N ILE A 64 2.94 -3.95 -6.91
CA ILE A 64 2.85 -3.14 -5.69
C ILE A 64 2.33 -1.75 -6.00
N GLU A 65 2.97 -1.01 -6.92
CA GLU A 65 2.57 0.36 -7.27
C GLU A 65 1.21 0.46 -7.97
N GLN A 66 0.64 -0.66 -8.43
CA GLN A 66 -0.68 -0.72 -9.04
C GLN A 66 -1.78 -1.19 -8.07
N GLY A 67 -1.42 -1.54 -6.82
CA GLY A 67 -2.36 -2.17 -5.88
C GLY A 67 -2.79 -3.59 -6.29
N ASP A 68 -2.03 -4.26 -7.18
CA ASP A 68 -2.33 -5.62 -7.68
C ASP A 68 -1.54 -6.69 -6.89
N MET A 69 -1.55 -6.54 -5.57
CA MET A 69 -0.97 -7.48 -4.62
C MET A 69 -2.08 -8.13 -3.81
N ASP A 70 -1.84 -9.35 -3.36
CA ASP A 70 -2.77 -10.03 -2.46
C ASP A 70 -2.62 -9.55 -1.01
N PHE A 71 -3.68 -9.76 -0.22
CA PHE A 71 -3.73 -9.50 1.21
C PHE A 71 -3.04 -10.61 2.01
N SER A 72 -1.78 -10.93 1.66
CA SER A 72 -0.98 -11.96 2.32
C SER A 72 0.14 -11.37 3.18
N ASP A 73 0.54 -12.10 4.22
CA ASP A 73 1.71 -11.77 5.02
C ASP A 73 2.98 -11.69 4.16
N GLU A 74 3.10 -12.53 3.13
CA GLU A 74 4.22 -12.51 2.19
C GLU A 74 4.30 -11.19 1.42
N SER A 75 3.17 -10.74 0.86
CA SER A 75 3.05 -9.44 0.19
C SER A 75 3.43 -8.29 1.11
N MET A 76 3.02 -8.34 2.38
CA MET A 76 3.40 -7.35 3.39
C MET A 76 4.91 -7.35 3.68
N GLN A 77 5.56 -8.52 3.75
CA GLN A 77 7.02 -8.59 3.94
C GLN A 77 7.78 -8.03 2.75
N ILE A 78 7.32 -8.30 1.52
CA ILE A 78 7.91 -7.72 0.30
C ILE A 78 7.78 -6.20 0.32
N MET A 79 6.60 -5.65 0.62
CA MET A 79 6.40 -4.20 0.73
C MET A 79 7.32 -3.57 1.78
N LYS A 80 7.48 -4.19 2.96
CA LYS A 80 8.43 -3.76 4.00
C LYS A 80 9.87 -3.77 3.51
N GLN A 81 10.29 -4.81 2.79
CA GLN A 81 11.63 -4.88 2.19
C GLN A 81 11.87 -3.74 1.20
N VAL A 82 10.89 -3.44 0.34
CA VAL A 82 10.99 -2.34 -0.63
C VAL A 82 11.10 -1.00 0.09
N LEU A 83 10.26 -0.73 1.11
CA LEU A 83 10.29 0.50 1.90
C LEU A 83 11.62 0.71 2.63
N ARG A 84 12.18 -0.35 3.24
CA ARG A 84 13.52 -0.31 3.85
C ARG A 84 14.59 0.10 2.85
N SER A 85 14.54 -0.45 1.63
CA SER A 85 15.47 -0.07 0.55
C SER A 85 15.36 1.42 0.15
N LEU A 86 14.22 2.06 0.41
CA LEU A 86 13.97 3.48 0.18
C LEU A 86 14.41 4.37 1.37
N GLY A 87 14.95 3.77 2.44
CA GLY A 87 15.46 4.48 3.63
C GLY A 87 14.43 4.73 4.73
N LYS A 88 13.27 4.06 4.69
CA LYS A 88 12.25 4.11 5.75
C LYS A 88 12.39 2.89 6.64
N GLU A 89 13.23 2.97 7.66
CA GLU A 89 13.34 1.88 8.64
C GLU A 89 12.33 1.99 9.81
N ASN A 90 11.74 3.17 10.08
CA ASN A 90 10.89 3.38 11.27
C ASN A 90 9.64 4.27 11.10
N ASP A 91 9.41 4.92 9.94
CA ASP A 91 8.33 5.91 9.74
C ASP A 91 7.45 5.59 8.52
N SER A 92 7.26 4.32 8.19
CA SER A 92 6.30 3.95 7.15
C SER A 92 4.88 4.10 7.68
N SER A 93 3.95 4.48 6.82
CA SER A 93 2.50 4.39 7.05
C SER A 93 2.05 2.99 7.52
N LEU A 94 2.84 1.95 7.28
CA LEU A 94 2.69 0.62 7.88
C LEU A 94 2.85 0.57 9.41
N ALA A 95 3.42 1.60 10.03
CA ALA A 95 3.68 1.73 11.47
C ALA A 95 2.60 2.53 12.22
N TYR A 96 1.66 3.17 11.52
CA TYR A 96 0.61 3.97 12.14
C TYR A 96 -0.77 3.47 11.76
N GLN A 97 -1.29 2.51 12.52
CA GLN A 97 -2.66 2.48 13.05
C GLN A 97 -2.62 1.64 14.34
N LYS A 98 -2.36 2.31 15.48
CA LYS A 98 -2.69 1.78 16.81
C LYS A 98 -4.11 2.21 17.17
#